data_AF-A0A0U1XY25-F1
#
_entry.id   AF-A0A0U1XY25-F1
#
_cell.length_a   1.000
_cell.length_b   1.000
_cell.length_c   1.000
_cell.angle_alpha   90.00
_cell.angle_beta   90.00
_cell.angle_gamma   90.00
#
_symmetry.space_group_name_H-M   'P 1'
#
loop_
_entity.id
_entity.type
_entity.pdbx_description
1 polymer ?
#
loop_
_entity_poly.entity_id
_entity_poly.type
_entity_poly.pdbx_seq_one_letter_code
_entity_poly.pdbx_strand_id
1 'polypeptide(L)'
;IALDLGVVKDEHQVFKWDGQTRDIAAWNRDHDLITAMKYSVVPVYQEFARQIGEARMSKMLHAFDYGNEDISGNVDSFWLDGGIRISATQQIAFLRKLYHNKLHVSERSQRIVKQAMLTEANGDYIIRAKTGYSTRIEPKIGWWVGWVELDDNVWFFAMNMDMP
;
A
#
# COMPACT_ATOMS: atom_id res chain seq x y z
N ILE A 1 7.69 -4.67 1.52
CA ILE A 1 9.10 -4.33 1.18
C ILE A 1 9.80 -3.68 2.37
N ALA A 2 9.37 -2.50 2.85
CA ALA A 2 10.03 -1.80 3.95
C ALA A 2 10.24 -2.66 5.22
N LEU A 3 9.21 -3.42 5.64
CA LEU A 3 9.29 -4.35 6.77
C LEU A 3 10.34 -5.46 6.57
N ASP A 4 10.38 -6.03 5.37
CA ASP A 4 11.23 -7.20 5.07
C ASP A 4 12.71 -6.81 4.95
N LEU A 5 12.96 -5.58 4.50
CA LEU A 5 14.30 -5.00 4.44
C LEU A 5 14.73 -4.34 5.75
N GLY A 6 13.89 -4.36 6.80
CA GLY A 6 14.18 -3.74 8.09
C GLY A 6 14.18 -2.20 8.10
N VAL A 7 13.71 -1.55 7.02
CA VAL A 7 13.48 -0.09 6.97
C VAL A 7 12.40 0.31 7.97
N VAL A 8 11.37 -0.54 8.10
CA VAL A 8 10.38 -0.46 9.17
C VAL A 8 10.57 -1.68 10.06
N LYS A 9 10.84 -1.46 11.33
CA LYS A 9 11.07 -2.53 12.31
C LYS A 9 9.80 -3.35 12.53
N ASP A 10 8.72 -2.69 12.89
CA ASP A 10 7.41 -3.25 13.23
C ASP A 10 6.33 -2.18 13.06
N GLU A 11 5.08 -2.54 13.32
CA GLU A 11 3.92 -1.65 13.22
C GLU A 11 3.88 -0.54 14.27
N HIS A 12 4.74 -0.58 15.31
CA HIS A 12 4.77 0.38 16.41
C HIS A 12 5.89 1.42 16.28
N GLN A 13 6.80 1.24 15.33
CA GLN A 13 7.82 2.24 15.03
C GLN A 13 7.16 3.57 14.68
N VAL A 14 7.55 4.62 15.41
CA VAL A 14 7.07 5.98 15.19
C VAL A 14 7.91 6.67 14.11
N PHE A 15 7.22 7.19 13.10
CA PHE A 15 7.72 8.09 12.06
C PHE A 15 7.34 9.52 12.46
N LYS A 16 8.37 10.30 12.82
CA LYS A 16 8.18 11.67 13.29
C LYS A 16 7.68 12.57 12.17
N TRP A 17 6.73 13.45 12.48
CA TRP A 17 6.37 14.54 11.58
C TRP A 17 7.55 15.47 11.38
N ASP A 18 7.75 15.91 10.15
CA ASP A 18 8.85 16.80 9.75
C ASP A 18 8.59 18.28 10.05
N GLY A 19 7.46 18.61 10.67
CA GLY A 19 7.07 19.99 11.00
C GLY A 19 6.53 20.78 9.81
N GLN A 20 6.46 20.19 8.61
CA GLN A 20 5.87 20.85 7.45
C GLN A 20 4.37 20.61 7.40
N THR A 21 3.60 21.67 7.58
CA THR A 21 2.14 21.63 7.50
C THR A 21 1.70 21.40 6.05
N ARG A 22 0.92 20.34 5.84
CA ARG A 22 0.32 19.94 4.56
C ARG A 22 -1.20 20.07 4.62
N ASP A 23 -1.84 20.10 3.45
CA ASP A 23 -3.28 20.36 3.32
C ASP A 23 -4.16 19.29 4.01
N ILE A 24 -3.68 18.04 4.06
CA ILE A 24 -4.36 16.97 4.77
C ILE A 24 -3.95 17.03 6.24
N ALA A 25 -4.79 17.64 7.08
CA ALA A 25 -4.52 17.83 8.50
C ALA A 25 -4.10 16.54 9.22
N ALA A 26 -4.65 15.39 8.79
CA ALA A 26 -4.32 14.10 9.38
C ALA A 26 -2.85 13.69 9.21
N TRP A 27 -2.12 14.24 8.22
CA TRP A 27 -0.70 13.97 7.95
C TRP A 27 0.25 14.77 8.85
N ASN A 28 -0.24 15.83 9.51
CA ASN A 28 0.59 16.78 10.26
C ASN A 28 0.79 16.33 11.71
N ARG A 29 1.21 15.08 11.90
CA ARG A 29 1.47 14.45 13.20
C ARG A 29 2.38 13.24 13.04
N ASP A 30 2.92 12.78 14.15
CA ASP A 30 3.65 11.50 14.18
C ASP A 30 2.71 10.35 13.79
N HIS A 31 3.26 9.37 13.08
CA HIS A 31 2.53 8.19 12.63
C HIS A 31 3.30 6.92 12.93
N ASP A 32 2.58 5.83 13.06
CA ASP A 32 3.09 4.47 12.96
C ASP A 32 2.64 3.84 11.64
N LEU A 33 2.93 2.55 11.38
CA LEU A 33 2.59 1.94 10.10
C LEU A 33 1.06 1.82 9.91
N ILE A 34 0.33 1.56 10.99
CA ILE A 34 -1.13 1.38 10.98
C ILE A 34 -1.81 2.71 10.63
N THR A 35 -1.44 3.78 11.32
CA THR A 35 -2.01 5.12 11.11
C THR A 35 -1.53 5.75 9.80
N ALA A 36 -0.28 5.51 9.38
CA ALA A 36 0.20 5.94 8.06
C ALA A 36 -0.63 5.30 6.94
N MET A 37 -0.98 4.01 7.07
CA MET A 37 -1.84 3.32 6.11
C MET A 37 -3.27 3.86 6.13
N LYS A 38 -3.86 4.00 7.34
CA LYS A 38 -5.22 4.51 7.54
C LYS A 38 -5.43 5.89 6.93
N TYR A 39 -4.48 6.81 7.15
CA TYR A 39 -4.57 8.20 6.68
C TYR A 39 -3.88 8.44 5.33
N SER A 40 -3.39 7.38 4.67
CA SER A 40 -2.68 7.46 3.38
C SER A 40 -1.56 8.50 3.38
N VAL A 41 -0.71 8.48 4.41
CA VAL A 41 0.28 9.53 4.69
C VAL A 41 1.45 9.44 3.71
N VAL A 42 1.32 10.09 2.56
CA VAL A 42 2.31 10.04 1.46
C VAL A 42 3.74 10.32 1.95
N PRO A 43 4.04 11.38 2.73
CA PRO A 43 5.41 11.69 3.14
C PRO A 43 6.13 10.55 3.87
N VAL A 44 5.40 9.76 4.67
CA VAL A 44 5.93 8.59 5.38
C VAL A 44 6.34 7.50 4.38
N TYR A 45 5.48 7.20 3.40
CA TYR A 45 5.79 6.21 2.37
C TYR A 45 6.89 6.65 1.41
N GLN A 46 7.00 7.95 1.12
CA GLN A 46 8.12 8.49 0.35
C GLN A 46 9.45 8.26 1.07
N GLU A 47 9.48 8.44 2.40
CA GLU A 47 10.68 8.16 3.19
C GLU A 47 11.05 6.68 3.18
N PHE A 48 10.08 5.78 3.27
CA PHE A 48 10.34 4.35 3.09
C PHE A 48 10.93 4.04 1.72
N ALA A 49 10.36 4.63 0.67
CA ALA A 49 10.82 4.39 -0.70
C ALA A 49 12.26 4.89 -0.91
N ARG A 50 12.62 6.06 -0.37
CA ARG A 50 14.00 6.56 -0.37
C ARG A 50 14.95 5.61 0.36
N GLN A 51 14.56 5.13 1.54
CA GLN A 51 15.38 4.19 2.32
C GLN A 51 15.46 2.79 1.70
N ILE A 52 14.45 2.35 0.95
CA ILE A 52 14.50 1.13 0.14
C ILE A 52 15.42 1.33 -1.06
N GLY A 53 15.34 2.47 -1.74
CA GLY A 53 16.14 2.77 -2.92
C GLY A 53 15.70 1.98 -4.17
N GLU A 54 16.06 2.53 -5.33
CA GLU A 54 15.52 2.12 -6.63
C GLU A 54 15.78 0.65 -6.95
N ALA A 55 17.03 0.20 -6.83
CA ALA A 55 17.43 -1.16 -7.19
C ALA A 55 16.68 -2.24 -6.39
N ARG A 56 16.49 -2.03 -5.08
CA ARG A 56 15.74 -2.97 -4.24
C ARG A 56 14.24 -2.87 -4.51
N MET A 57 13.71 -1.67 -4.77
CA MET A 57 12.31 -1.49 -5.13
C MET A 57 11.96 -2.26 -6.41
N SER A 58 12.73 -2.04 -7.50
CA SER A 58 12.53 -2.74 -8.78
C SER A 58 12.58 -4.26 -8.62
N LYS A 59 13.62 -4.78 -7.96
CA LYS A 59 13.77 -6.22 -7.71
C LYS A 59 12.56 -6.82 -6.98
N MET A 60 12.03 -6.10 -6.00
CA MET A 60 10.91 -6.60 -5.19
C MET A 60 9.58 -6.51 -5.94
N LEU A 61 9.35 -5.47 -6.74
CA LEU A 61 8.14 -5.38 -7.58
C LEU A 61 8.13 -6.48 -8.64
N HIS A 62 9.28 -6.76 -9.26
CA HIS A 62 9.44 -7.91 -10.15
C HIS A 62 9.13 -9.24 -9.44
N ALA A 63 9.68 -9.45 -8.24
CA ALA A 63 9.39 -10.66 -7.45
C ALA A 63 7.91 -10.78 -7.03
N PHE A 64 7.18 -9.67 -6.98
CA PHE A 64 5.74 -9.68 -6.68
C PHE A 64 4.87 -9.87 -7.93
N ASP A 65 5.44 -9.67 -9.13
CA ASP A 65 4.70 -9.62 -10.39
C ASP A 65 3.58 -8.56 -10.24
N TYR A 66 4.01 -7.34 -9.92
CA TYR A 66 3.15 -6.21 -9.56
C TYR A 66 3.00 -5.23 -10.75
N GLY A 67 1.89 -5.39 -11.49
CA GLY A 67 1.55 -4.49 -12.58
C GLY A 67 2.46 -4.65 -13.79
N ASN A 68 2.90 -3.54 -14.37
CA ASN A 68 3.93 -3.50 -15.41
C ASN A 68 5.37 -3.45 -14.87
N GLU A 69 5.54 -3.47 -13.53
CA GLU A 69 6.84 -3.48 -12.82
C GLU A 69 7.77 -2.29 -13.11
N ASP A 70 7.27 -1.28 -13.82
CA ASP A 70 8.02 -0.10 -14.24
C ASP A 70 8.09 0.93 -13.11
N ILE A 71 9.30 1.22 -12.62
CA ILE A 71 9.53 2.26 -11.62
C ILE A 71 10.15 3.52 -12.21
N SER A 72 10.06 3.72 -13.53
CA SER A 72 10.51 4.96 -14.18
C SER A 72 9.89 6.19 -13.51
N GLY A 73 10.72 7.22 -13.32
CA GLY A 73 10.44 8.37 -12.45
C GLY A 73 11.34 8.37 -11.22
N ASN A 74 10.94 9.08 -10.17
CA ASN A 74 11.68 9.08 -8.90
C ASN A 74 11.25 7.90 -8.03
N VAL A 75 12.20 7.27 -7.34
CA VAL A 75 11.91 6.13 -6.45
C VAL A 75 10.86 6.47 -5.39
N ASP A 76 10.70 7.73 -5.01
CA ASP A 76 9.74 8.19 -4.00
C ASP A 76 8.48 8.87 -4.58
N SER A 77 8.26 8.78 -5.89
CA SER A 77 7.04 9.28 -6.53
C SER A 77 6.50 8.41 -7.66
N PHE A 78 7.20 7.34 -8.08
CA PHE A 78 6.82 6.58 -9.27
C PHE A 78 5.39 6.01 -9.23
N TRP A 79 4.84 5.75 -8.04
CA TRP A 79 3.44 5.29 -7.84
C TRP A 79 2.40 6.42 -7.81
N LEU A 80 2.83 7.67 -7.87
CA LEU A 80 1.98 8.87 -7.91
C LEU A 80 1.99 9.51 -9.31
N ASP A 81 3.16 9.58 -9.93
CA ASP A 81 3.38 10.28 -11.20
C ASP A 81 4.38 9.60 -12.15
N GLY A 82 4.88 8.41 -11.82
CA GLY A 82 5.83 7.67 -12.67
C GLY A 82 5.16 6.68 -13.61
N GLY A 83 5.94 5.68 -14.01
CA GLY A 83 5.57 4.69 -15.04
C GLY A 83 4.75 3.49 -14.55
N ILE A 84 4.66 3.23 -13.24
CA ILE A 84 3.99 2.02 -12.74
C ILE A 84 2.49 2.05 -13.07
N ARG A 85 1.98 0.98 -13.66
CA ARG A 85 0.56 0.77 -13.96
C ARG A 85 0.16 -0.62 -13.54
N ILE A 86 -1.05 -0.75 -13.01
CA ILE A 86 -1.61 -2.04 -12.57
C ILE A 86 -3.12 -2.07 -12.86
N SER A 87 -3.60 -3.18 -13.39
CA SER A 87 -5.03 -3.39 -13.63
C SER A 87 -5.75 -3.88 -12.37
N ALA A 88 -7.09 -3.81 -12.37
CA ALA A 88 -7.89 -4.37 -11.28
C ALA A 88 -7.67 -5.89 -11.13
N THR A 89 -7.54 -6.63 -12.23
CA THR A 89 -7.28 -8.08 -12.18
C THR A 89 -5.88 -8.40 -11.63
N GLN A 90 -4.88 -7.58 -11.94
CA GLN A 90 -3.53 -7.70 -11.36
C GLN A 90 -3.53 -7.35 -9.86
N GLN A 91 -4.32 -6.36 -9.42
CA GLN A 91 -4.55 -6.10 -7.99
C GLN A 91 -5.12 -7.33 -7.28
N ILE A 92 -6.13 -8.00 -7.85
CA ILE A 92 -6.67 -9.25 -7.29
C ILE A 92 -5.58 -10.33 -7.20
N ALA A 93 -4.80 -10.53 -8.26
CA ALA A 93 -3.73 -11.53 -8.28
C ALA A 93 -2.69 -11.29 -7.17
N PHE A 94 -2.28 -10.03 -6.98
CA PHE A 94 -1.39 -9.62 -5.90
C PHE A 94 -2.01 -9.85 -4.51
N LEU A 95 -3.26 -9.43 -4.30
CA LEU A 95 -3.96 -9.57 -3.02
C LEU A 95 -4.14 -11.05 -2.63
N ARG A 96 -4.40 -11.94 -3.60
CA ARG A 96 -4.46 -13.39 -3.35
C ARG A 96 -3.11 -13.94 -2.88
N LYS A 97 -2.00 -13.51 -3.49
CA LYS A 97 -0.64 -13.87 -3.03
C LYS A 97 -0.42 -13.37 -1.59
N LEU A 98 -0.79 -12.13 -1.28
CA LEU A 98 -0.67 -11.56 0.08
C LEU A 98 -1.52 -12.31 1.11
N TYR A 99 -2.78 -12.61 0.78
CA TYR A 99 -3.69 -13.35 1.66
C TYR A 99 -3.11 -14.70 2.05
N HIS A 100 -2.64 -15.48 1.07
CA HIS A 100 -2.06 -16.81 1.28
C HIS A 100 -0.58 -16.82 1.72
N ASN A 101 -0.01 -15.67 2.08
CA ASN A 101 1.39 -15.52 2.45
C ASN A 101 2.39 -16.01 1.37
N LYS A 102 2.06 -15.84 0.08
CA LYS A 102 2.84 -16.32 -1.07
C LYS A 102 3.69 -15.26 -1.76
N LEU A 103 3.74 -14.03 -1.26
CA LEU A 103 4.71 -13.06 -1.75
C LEU A 103 6.13 -13.44 -1.31
N HIS A 104 7.13 -13.08 -2.11
CA HIS A 104 8.56 -13.33 -1.85
C HIS A 104 9.14 -12.40 -0.75
N VAL A 105 8.50 -12.41 0.43
CA VAL A 105 8.88 -11.72 1.66
C VAL A 105 8.50 -12.59 2.86
N SER A 106 9.05 -12.31 4.02
CA SER A 106 8.71 -12.99 5.26
C SER A 106 7.20 -13.01 5.55
N GLU A 107 6.72 -14.12 6.10
CA GLU A 107 5.34 -14.25 6.58
C GLU A 107 5.01 -13.15 7.60
N ARG A 108 5.98 -12.80 8.46
CA ARG A 108 5.89 -11.67 9.40
C ARG A 108 5.47 -10.38 8.69
N SER A 109 6.18 -10.01 7.62
CA SER A 109 5.87 -8.79 6.86
C SER A 109 4.46 -8.82 6.28
N GLN A 110 4.03 -9.97 5.75
CA GLN A 110 2.70 -10.12 5.16
C GLN A 110 1.60 -10.03 6.22
N ARG A 111 1.80 -10.62 7.41
CA ARG A 111 0.84 -10.52 8.53
C ARG A 111 0.68 -9.09 9.05
N ILE A 112 1.79 -8.37 9.24
CA ILE A 112 1.76 -6.97 9.69
C ILE A 112 1.01 -6.09 8.67
N VAL A 113 1.27 -6.27 7.37
CA VAL A 113 0.55 -5.52 6.33
C VAL A 113 -0.94 -5.84 6.33
N LYS A 114 -1.33 -7.12 6.47
CA LYS A 114 -2.75 -7.51 6.58
C LYS A 114 -3.45 -6.90 7.80
N GLN A 115 -2.73 -6.76 8.92
CA GLN A 115 -3.22 -6.06 10.10
C GLN A 115 -3.41 -4.57 9.83
N ALA A 116 -2.45 -3.91 9.18
CA ALA A 116 -2.54 -2.50 8.80
C ALA A 116 -3.68 -2.21 7.82
N MET A 117 -4.04 -3.18 6.97
CA MET A 117 -5.13 -3.06 6.00
C MET A 117 -6.54 -3.17 6.63
N LEU A 118 -6.66 -3.54 7.91
CA LEU A 118 -7.96 -3.63 8.58
C LEU A 118 -8.71 -2.30 8.46
N THR A 119 -9.84 -2.33 7.75
CA THR A 119 -10.65 -1.16 7.45
C THR A 119 -11.96 -1.18 8.23
N GLU A 120 -12.60 -2.35 8.29
CA GLU A 120 -13.87 -2.55 8.98
C GLU A 120 -13.97 -3.99 9.49
N ALA A 121 -14.65 -4.20 10.62
CA ALA A 121 -14.98 -5.52 11.14
C ALA A 121 -16.23 -5.46 12.02
N ASN A 122 -17.11 -6.44 11.86
CA ASN A 122 -18.28 -6.65 12.71
C ASN A 122 -18.56 -8.16 12.85
N GLY A 123 -19.74 -8.54 13.34
CA GLY A 123 -20.11 -9.95 13.55
C GLY A 123 -20.31 -10.75 12.26
N ASP A 124 -20.45 -10.10 11.11
CA ASP A 124 -20.79 -10.74 9.84
C ASP A 124 -19.60 -10.80 8.86
N TYR A 125 -18.66 -9.85 8.95
CA TYR A 125 -17.53 -9.78 8.03
C TYR A 125 -16.32 -8.97 8.56
N ILE A 126 -15.18 -9.17 7.91
CA ILE A 126 -13.97 -8.33 8.06
C ILE A 126 -13.54 -7.81 6.69
N ILE A 127 -13.37 -6.48 6.56
CA ILE A 127 -12.81 -5.86 5.36
C ILE A 127 -11.36 -5.45 5.62
N ARG A 128 -10.45 -6.00 4.81
CA ARG A 128 -9.06 -5.54 4.71
C ARG A 128 -8.84 -4.91 3.36
N ALA A 129 -8.60 -3.61 3.32
CA ALA A 129 -8.58 -2.87 2.08
C ALA A 129 -7.66 -1.66 2.13
N LYS A 130 -7.44 -1.08 0.95
CA LYS A 130 -6.75 0.19 0.80
C LYS A 130 -7.42 1.04 -0.28
N THR A 131 -7.62 2.32 0.06
CA THR A 131 -8.05 3.36 -0.89
C THR A 131 -6.88 3.90 -1.69
N GLY A 132 -7.14 4.37 -2.91
CA GLY A 132 -6.18 5.14 -3.71
C GLY A 132 -6.87 6.31 -4.39
N TYR A 133 -6.15 7.40 -4.62
CA TYR A 133 -6.64 8.53 -5.39
C TYR A 133 -5.49 9.11 -6.23
N SER A 134 -5.53 8.86 -7.54
CA SER A 134 -4.57 9.39 -8.50
C SER A 134 -5.08 10.72 -9.02
N THR A 135 -4.31 11.79 -8.83
CA THR A 135 -4.67 13.16 -9.24
C THR A 135 -3.60 13.83 -10.11
N ARG A 136 -2.42 13.22 -10.28
CA ARG A 136 -1.28 13.83 -10.96
C ARG A 136 -1.21 13.53 -12.45
N ILE A 137 -1.88 12.47 -12.89
CA ILE A 137 -1.96 12.02 -14.28
C ILE A 137 -3.42 11.75 -14.61
N GLU A 138 -3.89 12.27 -15.75
CA GLU A 138 -5.25 12.00 -16.24
C GLU A 138 -5.35 10.60 -16.88
N PRO A 139 -6.50 9.91 -16.75
CA PRO A 139 -7.67 10.33 -15.98
C PRO A 139 -7.43 10.27 -14.47
N LYS A 140 -7.98 11.22 -13.71
CA LYS A 140 -8.04 11.09 -12.25
C LYS A 140 -8.89 9.89 -11.87
N ILE A 141 -8.33 8.99 -11.07
CA ILE A 141 -8.98 7.72 -10.71
C ILE A 141 -8.95 7.48 -9.20
N GLY A 142 -10.10 7.06 -8.68
CA GLY A 142 -10.24 6.53 -7.33
C GLY A 142 -10.09 5.01 -7.35
N TRP A 143 -9.50 4.45 -6.31
CA TRP A 143 -9.34 3.00 -6.12
C TRP A 143 -9.85 2.56 -4.77
N TRP A 144 -10.42 1.35 -4.74
CA TRP A 144 -10.60 0.59 -3.52
C TRP A 144 -10.32 -0.89 -3.79
N VAL A 145 -9.30 -1.42 -3.13
CA VAL A 145 -8.81 -2.79 -3.36
C VAL A 145 -8.68 -3.52 -2.03
N GLY A 146 -9.03 -4.80 -2.00
CA GLY A 146 -8.99 -5.57 -0.75
C GLY A 146 -9.68 -6.92 -0.86
N TRP A 147 -10.10 -7.42 0.30
CA TRP A 147 -10.97 -8.57 0.40
C TRP A 147 -11.92 -8.47 1.59
N VAL A 148 -12.99 -9.24 1.51
CA VAL A 148 -13.95 -9.47 2.58
C VAL A 148 -13.76 -10.89 3.09
N GLU A 149 -13.42 -11.04 4.37
CA GLU A 149 -13.37 -12.33 5.07
C GLU A 149 -14.76 -12.60 5.66
N LEU A 150 -15.30 -13.78 5.35
CA LEU A 150 -16.51 -14.37 5.93
C LEU A 150 -16.09 -15.62 6.74
N ASP A 151 -17.04 -16.25 7.43
CA ASP A 151 -16.76 -17.44 8.25
C ASP A 151 -16.15 -18.60 7.45
N ASP A 152 -16.63 -18.85 6.23
CA ASP A 152 -16.26 -20.00 5.40
C ASP A 152 -15.66 -19.64 4.03
N ASN A 153 -15.49 -18.34 3.74
CA ASN A 153 -15.04 -17.89 2.43
C ASN A 153 -14.34 -16.52 2.46
N VAL A 154 -13.66 -16.19 1.37
CA VAL A 154 -13.03 -14.88 1.14
C VAL A 154 -13.36 -14.36 -0.25
N TRP A 155 -13.88 -13.13 -0.33
CA TRP A 155 -14.17 -12.45 -1.59
C TRP A 155 -13.18 -11.31 -1.82
N PHE A 156 -12.32 -11.47 -2.83
CA PHE A 156 -11.39 -10.42 -3.25
C PHE A 156 -12.11 -9.41 -4.14
N PHE A 157 -11.77 -8.13 -3.99
CA PHE A 157 -12.31 -7.06 -4.84
C PHE A 157 -11.22 -6.05 -5.21
N ALA A 158 -11.41 -5.43 -6.37
CA ALA A 158 -10.60 -4.32 -6.84
C ALA A 158 -11.48 -3.49 -7.77
N MET A 159 -11.76 -2.25 -7.35
CA MET A 159 -12.55 -1.31 -8.14
C MET A 159 -11.75 -0.05 -8.39
N ASN A 160 -11.98 0.56 -9.55
CA ASN A 160 -11.60 1.93 -9.83
C ASN A 160 -12.75 2.65 -10.54
N MET A 161 -12.73 3.97 -10.46
CA MET A 161 -13.68 4.85 -11.15
C MET A 161 -13.04 6.20 -11.42
N ASP A 162 -13.54 6.89 -12.45
CA ASP A 162 -13.19 8.28 -12.73
C ASP A 162 -13.58 9.16 -11.54
N MET A 163 -12.68 10.09 -11.17
CA MET A 163 -12.84 11.01 -10.04
C MET A 163 -12.66 12.45 -10.50
N PRO A 164 -13.70 13.05 -11.13
CA PRO A 164 -13.64 14.39 -11.72
C PRO A 164 -13.32 15.50 -10.70
#